data_AF-A0A4R5KEN6-F1
#
_entry.id   AF-A0A4R5KEN6-F1
#
_cell.length_a   1.000
_cell.length_b   1.000
_cell.length_c   1.000
_cell.angle_alpha   90.00
_cell.angle_beta   90.00
_cell.angle_gamma   90.00
#
_symmetry.space_group_name_H-M   'P 1'
#
loop_
_entity.id
_entity.type
_entity.pdbx_description
1 polymer ?
#
loop_
_entity_poly.entity_id
_entity_poly.type
_entity_poly.pdbx_seq_one_letter_code
_entity_poly.pdbx_strand_id
1 'polypeptide(L)' 'METGNEQVIRLEFQKQAKGFSDTRLSLNREDLLKWISCSLQLQPDHKVLDIAAGTGILSKRKR' A
#
# COMPACT_ATOMS: atom_id res chain seq x y z
N MET A 1 11.99 -22.86 11.12
CA MET A 1 13.01 -22.34 10.17
C MET A 1 12.24 -21.80 8.98
N GLU A 2 12.25 -20.49 8.75
CA GLU A 2 11.63 -19.91 7.54
C GLU A 2 12.33 -20.52 6.32
N THR A 3 11.54 -21.03 5.37
CA THR A 3 12.06 -21.69 4.17
C THR A 3 12.74 -20.66 3.26
N GLY A 4 13.70 -21.07 2.42
CA GLY A 4 14.52 -20.15 1.62
C GLY A 4 13.73 -19.16 0.75
N ASN A 5 12.49 -19.49 0.37
CA ASN A 5 11.64 -18.58 -0.42
C ASN A 5 11.11 -17.39 0.39
N GLU A 6 10.70 -17.60 1.65
CA GLU A 6 10.25 -16.50 2.51
C GLU A 6 11.36 -15.49 2.76
N GLN A 7 12.60 -15.97 2.96
CA GLN A 7 13.75 -15.11 3.16
C GLN A 7 14.07 -14.26 1.92
N VAL A 8 14.00 -14.84 0.72
CA VAL A 8 14.17 -14.11 -0.55
C VAL A 8 13.08 -13.05 -0.70
N ILE A 9 11.82 -13.41 -0.48
CA ILE A 9 10.69 -12.48 -0.55
C ILE A 9 10.91 -11.31 0.43
N ARG A 10 11.22 -11.59 1.70
CA ARG A 10 11.48 -10.57 2.71
C ARG A 10 12.61 -9.62 2.30
N LEU A 11 13.72 -10.16 1.79
CA LEU A 11 14.88 -9.38 1.37
C LEU A 11 14.53 -8.42 0.23
N GLU A 12 13.83 -8.90 -0.81
CA GLU A 12 13.47 -8.06 -1.95
C GLU A 12 12.46 -6.97 -1.58
N PHE A 13 11.46 -7.29 -0.76
CA PHE A 13 10.51 -6.28 -0.26
C PHE A 13 11.19 -5.25 0.64
N GLN A 14 12.19 -5.63 1.45
CA GLN A 14 12.97 -4.68 2.25
C GLN A 14 13.76 -3.68 1.38
N LYS A 15 14.35 -4.13 0.27
CA LYS A 15 15.05 -3.23 -0.66
C LYS A 15 14.11 -2.18 -1.23
N GLN A 16 12.89 -2.59 -1.60
CA GLN A 16 11.88 -1.70 -2.18
C GLN A 16 11.28 -0.73 -1.16
N ALA A 17 11.10 -1.18 0.09
CA ALA A 17 10.49 -0.38 1.16
C ALA A 17 11.20 0.97 1.39
N LYS A 18 12.53 1.02 1.21
CA LYS A 18 13.31 2.26 1.33
C LYS A 18 12.91 3.34 0.32
N GLY A 19 12.37 2.95 -0.84
CA GLY A 19 11.94 3.86 -1.89
C GLY A 19 10.48 4.31 -1.80
N PHE A 20 9.67 3.71 -0.92
CA PHE A 20 8.22 3.94 -0.92
C PHE A 20 7.78 5.32 -0.42
N SER A 21 8.68 6.13 0.15
CA SER A 21 8.40 7.53 0.49
C SER A 21 8.64 8.48 -0.69
N ASP A 22 9.15 7.99 -1.82
CA ASP A 22 9.41 8.80 -3.01
C ASP A 22 8.08 9.24 -3.65
N THR A 23 7.84 10.55 -3.68
CA THR A 23 6.61 11.15 -4.22
C THR A 23 6.48 11.05 -5.73
N ARG A 24 7.55 10.65 -6.44
CA ARG A 24 7.53 10.36 -7.87
C ARG A 24 6.88 9.01 -8.18
N LEU A 25 6.74 8.13 -7.19
CA LEU A 25 5.99 6.88 -7.34
C LEU A 25 4.50 7.20 -7.51
N SER A 26 3.87 6.53 -8.47
CA SER A 26 2.47 6.74 -8.82
C SER A 26 1.52 6.63 -7.62
N LEU A 27 1.81 5.75 -6.66
CA LEU A 27 0.99 5.55 -5.45
C LEU A 27 1.15 6.64 -4.37
N ASN A 28 2.12 7.54 -4.48
CA ASN A 28 2.26 8.71 -3.61
C ASN A 28 1.69 9.99 -4.22
N ARG A 29 1.13 9.90 -5.43
CA ARG A 29 0.45 11.04 -6.07
C ARG A 29 -0.93 11.26 -5.45
N GLU A 30 -1.11 12.44 -4.88
CA GLU A 30 -2.36 12.85 -4.23
C GLU A 30 -3.60 12.75 -5.13
N ASP A 31 -3.46 13.11 -6.41
CA ASP A 31 -4.57 13.09 -7.36
C ASP A 31 -5.05 11.65 -7.65
N LEU A 32 -4.12 10.70 -7.75
CA LEU A 32 -4.46 9.29 -7.91
C LEU A 32 -5.13 8.73 -6.65
N LEU A 33 -4.58 9.03 -5.46
CA LEU A 33 -5.15 8.58 -4.19
C LEU A 33 -6.57 9.13 -3.99
N LYS A 34 -6.79 10.41 -4.32
CA LYS A 34 -8.11 11.04 -4.28
C LYS A 34 -9.07 10.35 -5.24
N TRP A 35 -8.65 10.11 -6.49
CA TRP A 35 -9.47 9.42 -7.48
C TRP A 35 -9.88 8.01 -7.00
N ILE A 36 -8.95 7.22 -6.46
CA ILE A 36 -9.25 5.89 -5.89
C ILE A 36 -10.28 6.01 -4.76
N SER A 37 -10.07 6.94 -3.82
CA SER A 37 -10.97 7.11 -2.68
C SER A 37 -12.41 7.48 -3.11
N CYS A 38 -12.56 8.38 -4.09
CA CYS A 38 -13.86 8.77 -4.61
C CYS A 38 -14.54 7.63 -5.39
N SER A 39 -13.75 6.81 -6.08
CA SER A 39 -14.27 5.71 -6.90
C SER A 39 -14.80 4.53 -6.07
N LEU A 40 -14.20 4.29 -4.89
CA LEU A 40 -14.58 3.17 -4.01
C LEU A 40 -15.86 3.43 -3.19
N GLN A 41 -16.34 4.68 -3.10
CA GLN A 41 -17.59 5.08 -2.42
C GLN A 41 -17.80 4.41 -1.05
N LEU A 42 -16.73 4.36 -0.25
CA LEU A 42 -16.69 3.60 1.00
C LEU A 42 -17.62 4.21 2.05
N GLN A 43 -18.40 3.36 2.73
CA GLN A 43 -19.22 3.72 3.88
C GLN A 43 -18.55 3.30 5.19
N PRO A 44 -18.88 3.92 6.34
CA PRO A 44 -18.22 3.63 7.61
C PRO A 44 -18.33 2.18 8.10
N ASP A 45 -19.37 1.46 7.68
CA ASP A 45 -19.64 0.06 8.02
C ASP A 45 -18.92 -0.95 7.10
N HIS A 46 -18.34 -0.49 5.99
CA HIS A 46 -17.59 -1.36 5.09
C HIS A 46 -16.30 -1.87 5.72
N LYS A 47 -16.15 -3.20 5.74
CA LYS A 47 -14.89 -3.88 6.04
C LYS A 47 -14.09 -4.08 4.76
N VAL A 48 -12.85 -3.60 4.70
CA VAL A 48 -12.03 -3.65 3.49
C VAL A 48 -10.67 -4.28 3.76
N LEU A 49 -10.25 -5.14 2.84
CA LEU A 49 -8.93 -5.74 2.80
C LEU A 49 -8.06 -5.01 1.76
N ASP A 50 -6.95 -4.43 2.21
CA ASP A 50 -5.94 -3.78 1.36
C ASP A 50 -4.81 -4.78 1.08
N ILE A 51 -4.87 -5.44 -0.08
CA ILE A 51 -3.91 -6.48 -0.49
C ILE A 51 -2.68 -5.81 -1.10
N ALA A 52 -1.48 -6.28 -0.73
CA ALA A 52 -0.20 -5.72 -1.19
C ALA A 52 -0.05 -4.23 -0.85
N ALA A 53 -0.57 -3.81 0.31
CA ALA A 53 -0.70 -2.41 0.73
C ALA A 53 0.61 -1.61 0.83
N GLY A 54 1.78 -2.27 0.81
CA GLY A 54 3.08 -1.60 0.95
C GLY A 54 3.14 -0.73 2.20
N THR A 55 3.17 0.60 2.03
CA THR A 55 3.17 1.59 3.14
C THR A 55 1.83 1.79 3.83
N GLY A 56 0.76 1.16 3.33
CA GLY A 56 -0.61 1.31 3.80
C GLY A 56 -1.18 2.71 3.55
N ILE A 57 -0.70 3.43 2.53
CA ILE A 57 -1.06 4.83 2.29
C ILE A 57 -2.57 5.03 2.07
N LEU A 58 -3.23 4.11 1.37
CA LEU A 58 -4.68 4.13 1.17
C LEU A 58 -5.43 3.84 2.48
N SER A 59 -4.98 2.82 3.22
CA SER A 59 -5.56 2.42 4.50
C SER A 59 -5.52 3.55 5.56
N LYS A 60 -4.43 4.32 5.63
CA LYS A 60 -4.28 5.44 6.59
C LYS A 60 -5.23 6.62 6.34
N ARG A 61 -5.73 6.74 5.11
CA ARG A 61 -6.60 7.86 4.68
C ARG A 61 -8.08 7.56 4.77
N LYS A 62 -8.46 6.32 5.09
CA LYS A 62 -9.83 5.99 5.50
C LYS A 62 -10.04 6.51 6.93
N ARG A 63 -10.45 7.77 7.05
CA ARG A 63 -11.04 8.33 8.26
C ARG A 63 -12.35 9.01 7.90
#